data_AF-A0A947EPW7-F1
#
_entry.id   AF-A0A947EPW7-F1
#
_cell.length_a   1.000
_cell.length_b   1.000
_cell.length_c   1.000
_cell.angle_alpha   90.00
_cell.angle_beta   90.00
_cell.angle_gamma   90.00
#
_symmetry.space_group_name_H-M   'P 1'
#
loop_
_entity.id
_entity.type
_entity.pdbx_description
1 polymer ?
#
loop_
_entity_poly.entity_id
_entity_poly.type
_entity_poly.pdbx_seq_one_letter_code
_entity_poly.pdbx_strand_id
1 'polypeptide(L)'
;VTQRLELYKEYLSIKDKYYLDWSIDQIVKWQQKEYNPDIVHIHGDKDVVFPFQYIKGCIPVKNGTHTMIIHRYKWFNERLPTIILD
;
A
#
# COMPACT_ATOMS: atom_id res chain seq x y z
N VAL A 1 1.47 -19.95 -14.15
CA VAL A 1 0.53 -18.82 -14.41
C VAL A 1 -0.56 -18.74 -13.33
N THR A 2 -1.07 -19.86 -12.82
CA THR A 2 -2.19 -19.96 -11.87
C THR A 2 -1.99 -19.26 -10.51
N GLN A 3 -0.81 -19.38 -9.89
CA GLN A 3 -0.58 -18.83 -8.53
C GLN A 3 -0.73 -17.31 -8.43
N ARG A 4 -0.32 -16.56 -9.47
CA ARG A 4 -0.40 -15.09 -9.45
C ARG A 4 -1.85 -14.61 -9.51
N LEU A 5 -2.69 -15.27 -10.30
CA LEU A 5 -4.11 -14.93 -10.41
C LEU A 5 -4.83 -15.13 -9.07
N GLU A 6 -4.50 -16.20 -8.34
CA GLU A 6 -5.08 -16.45 -7.02
C GLU A 6 -4.70 -15.35 -6.01
N LEU A 7 -3.43 -14.91 -6.00
CA LEU A 7 -3.00 -13.79 -5.15
C LEU A 7 -3.74 -12.49 -5.48
N TYR A 8 -4.04 -12.22 -6.76
CA TYR A 8 -4.85 -11.06 -7.14
C TYR A 8 -6.31 -11.19 -6.70
N LYS A 9 -6.89 -12.39 -6.78
CA LYS A 9 -8.25 -12.64 -6.27
C LYS A 9 -8.33 -12.45 -4.76
N GLU A 10 -7.31 -12.87 -4.03
CA GLU A 10 -7.19 -12.67 -2.59
C GLU A 10 -7.04 -11.19 -2.24
N TYR A 11 -6.13 -10.48 -2.93
CA TYR A 11 -5.93 -9.04 -2.75
C TYR A 11 -7.17 -8.21 -3.09
N LEU A 12 -7.94 -8.61 -4.11
CA LEU A 12 -9.18 -7.95 -4.57
C LEU A 12 -10.44 -8.71 -4.14
N SER A 13 -10.40 -9.33 -2.96
CA SER A 13 -11.47 -10.19 -2.47
C SER A 13 -12.72 -9.41 -2.06
N ILE A 14 -12.58 -8.16 -1.61
CA ILE A 14 -13.70 -7.31 -1.22
C ILE A 14 -14.33 -6.65 -2.45
N LYS A 15 -15.61 -6.94 -2.67
CA LYS A 15 -16.41 -6.44 -3.81
C LYS A 15 -17.77 -5.88 -3.39
N ASP A 16 -18.02 -5.80 -2.08
CA ASP A 16 -19.28 -5.28 -1.57
C ASP A 16 -19.44 -3.80 -1.96
N LYS A 17 -20.57 -3.46 -2.56
CA LYS A 17 -20.81 -2.11 -3.08
C LYS A 17 -20.81 -1.07 -1.97
N TYR A 18 -21.47 -1.38 -0.85
CA TYR A 18 -21.59 -0.45 0.26
C TYR A 18 -20.22 -0.12 0.85
N TYR A 19 -19.39 -1.15 1.08
CA TYR A 19 -18.00 -0.97 1.52
C TYR A 19 -17.19 -0.11 0.56
N LEU A 20 -17.28 -0.37 -0.75
CA LEU A 20 -16.53 0.39 -1.75
C LEU A 20 -16.97 1.86 -1.79
N ASP A 21 -18.27 2.13 -1.83
CA ASP A 21 -18.79 3.51 -1.80
C ASP A 21 -18.33 4.24 -0.54
N TRP A 22 -18.47 3.60 0.62
CA TRP A 22 -18.08 4.17 1.91
C TRP A 22 -16.58 4.44 1.98
N SER A 23 -15.74 3.48 1.58
CA SER A 23 -14.28 3.63 1.65
C SER A 23 -13.76 4.75 0.75
N ILE A 24 -14.30 4.89 -0.46
CA ILE A 24 -13.97 6.00 -1.35
C ILE A 24 -14.36 7.34 -0.72
N ASP A 25 -15.55 7.43 -0.13
CA ASP A 25 -16.01 8.64 0.55
C ASP A 25 -15.08 9.04 1.70
N GLN A 26 -14.68 8.06 2.54
CA GLN A 26 -13.76 8.29 3.65
C GLN A 26 -12.36 8.71 3.19
N ILE A 27 -11.81 8.07 2.15
CA ILE A 27 -10.47 8.39 1.64
C ILE A 27 -10.44 9.80 1.04
N VAL A 28 -11.43 10.14 0.20
CA VAL A 28 -11.47 11.44 -0.49
C VAL A 28 -11.72 12.59 0.49
N LYS A 29 -12.55 12.36 1.51
CA LYS A 29 -12.85 13.38 2.53
C LYS A 29 -11.91 13.32 3.73
N TRP A 30 -10.83 12.55 3.67
CA TRP A 30 -9.88 12.44 4.76
C TRP A 30 -9.21 13.80 5.03
N GLN A 31 -9.43 14.37 6.23
CA GLN A 31 -8.92 15.69 6.65
C GLN A 31 -7.89 15.56 7.78
N GLN A 32 -7.04 14.54 7.74
CA GLN A 32 -5.98 14.39 8.74
C GLN A 32 -4.97 15.52 8.62
N LYS A 33 -4.79 16.26 9.73
CA LYS A 33 -3.86 17.38 9.82
C LYS A 33 -2.48 16.96 10.33
N GLU A 34 -2.44 15.99 11.23
CA GLU A 34 -1.23 15.50 11.89
C GLU A 34 -1.18 13.98 11.87
N TYR A 35 0.01 13.42 11.78
CA TYR A 35 0.26 11.98 11.82
C TYR A 35 1.23 11.64 12.96
N ASN A 36 1.16 10.41 13.46
CA ASN A 36 2.08 9.94 14.48
C ASN A 36 3.52 9.96 13.91
N PRO A 37 4.48 10.69 14.52
CA PRO A 37 5.86 10.74 14.02
C PRO A 37 6.55 9.37 14.00
N ASP A 38 6.09 8.41 14.80
CA ASP A 38 6.63 7.05 14.87
C ASP A 38 6.10 6.15 13.75
N ILE A 39 5.30 6.69 12.82
CA ILE A 39 4.77 5.92 11.70
C ILE A 39 5.89 5.56 10.71
N VAL A 40 6.08 4.26 10.49
CA VAL A 40 6.87 3.78 9.36
C VAL A 40 5.96 3.74 8.13
N HIS A 41 6.19 4.66 7.20
CA HIS A 41 5.49 4.68 5.92
C HIS A 41 6.36 4.03 4.84
N ILE A 42 5.90 2.92 4.25
CA ILE A 42 6.53 2.26 3.09
C ILE A 42 5.64 2.49 1.86
N HIS A 43 6.19 3.03 0.77
CA HIS A 43 5.40 3.39 -0.42
C HIS A 43 6.05 2.97 -1.73
N GLY A 44 5.25 2.60 -2.73
CA GLY A 44 5.74 2.23 -4.06
C GLY A 44 6.01 3.44 -4.95
N ASP A 45 7.21 3.53 -5.53
CA ASP A 45 7.60 4.67 -6.40
C ASP A 45 6.82 4.74 -7.73
N LYS A 46 6.06 3.70 -8.08
CA LYS A 46 5.19 3.58 -9.26
C LYS A 46 3.72 3.35 -8.86
N ASP A 47 3.33 3.71 -7.65
CA ASP A 47 1.90 3.73 -7.28
C ASP A 47 1.19 4.83 -8.08
N VAL A 48 0.19 4.44 -8.87
CA VAL A 48 -0.64 5.33 -9.69
C VAL A 48 -1.96 5.69 -9.01
N VAL A 49 -2.39 4.91 -8.00
CA VAL A 49 -3.59 5.18 -7.20
C VAL A 49 -3.29 6.29 -6.20
N PHE A 50 -2.12 6.21 -5.56
CA PHE A 50 -1.58 7.24 -4.68
C PHE A 50 -0.23 7.71 -5.22
N PRO A 51 -0.20 8.75 -6.10
CA PRO A 51 1.00 9.14 -6.81
C PRO A 51 2.15 9.51 -5.88
N PHE A 52 3.29 8.82 -6.04
CA PHE A 52 4.48 8.97 -5.20
C PHE A 52 4.99 10.42 -5.11
N GLN A 53 4.83 11.22 -6.16
CA GLN A 53 5.25 12.63 -6.18
C GLN A 53 4.61 13.51 -5.09
N TYR A 54 3.46 13.09 -4.54
CA TYR A 54 2.77 13.80 -3.46
C TYR A 54 3.10 13.24 -2.07
N ILE A 55 3.85 12.14 -1.98
CA ILE A 55 4.21 11.47 -0.74
C ILE A 55 5.60 11.93 -0.28
N LYS A 56 5.72 12.26 1.01
CA LYS A 56 6.99 12.69 1.63
C LYS A 56 7.28 11.84 2.86
N GLY A 57 8.57 11.67 3.17
CA GLY A 57 9.01 10.99 4.39
C GLY A 57 8.68 9.50 4.46
N CYS A 58 8.56 8.83 3.32
CA CYS A 58 8.36 7.37 3.26
C CYS A 58 9.63 6.64 2.85
N ILE A 59 9.68 5.33 3.11
CA ILE A 59 10.65 4.38 2.58
C ILE A 59 10.17 3.95 1.19
N PRO A 60 10.85 4.35 0.10
CA PRO A 60 10.40 4.02 -1.25
C PRO A 60 10.76 2.57 -1.62
N VAL A 61 9.77 1.84 -2.12
CA VAL A 61 9.96 0.54 -2.77
C VAL A 61 10.17 0.79 -4.26
N LYS A 62 11.40 0.57 -4.73
CA LYS A 62 11.77 0.79 -6.13
C LYS A 62 10.97 -0.11 -7.08
N ASN A 63 10.47 0.46 -8.16
CA ASN A 63 9.51 -0.16 -9.07
C ASN A 63 8.28 -0.76 -8.36
N GLY A 64 7.86 -0.20 -7.23
CA GLY A 64 6.71 -0.66 -6.45
C GLY A 64 5.42 0.01 -6.94
N THR A 65 4.42 -0.76 -7.33
CA THR A 65 3.07 -0.24 -7.64
C THR A 65 2.18 -0.31 -6.39
N HIS A 66 0.93 0.14 -6.50
CA HIS A 66 -0.08 -0.03 -5.43
C HIS A 66 -0.15 -1.48 -4.89
N THR A 67 -0.07 -2.46 -5.79
CA THR A 67 -0.13 -3.89 -5.47
C THR A 67 1.25 -4.50 -5.18
N MET A 68 2.24 -3.70 -4.77
CA MET A 68 3.62 -4.12 -4.56
C MET A 68 3.78 -5.29 -3.59
N ILE A 69 2.88 -5.46 -2.63
CA ILE A 69 2.93 -6.60 -1.70
C ILE A 69 2.93 -7.95 -2.44
N ILE A 70 2.21 -8.04 -3.57
CA ILE A 70 2.09 -9.26 -4.38
C ILE A 70 3.39 -9.56 -5.13
N HIS A 71 4.08 -8.54 -5.67
CA HIS A 71 5.20 -8.72 -6.61
C HIS A 71 6.57 -8.22 -6.12
N ARG A 72 6.61 -7.63 -4.92
CA ARG A 72 7.81 -7.22 -4.18
C ARG A 72 7.93 -7.91 -2.83
N TYR A 73 7.21 -9.01 -2.59
CA TYR A 73 7.26 -9.77 -1.32
C TYR A 73 8.69 -10.05 -0.84
N LYS A 74 9.67 -10.28 -1.73
CA LYS A 74 11.08 -10.46 -1.36
C LYS A 74 11.67 -9.23 -0.66
N TRP A 75 11.42 -8.04 -1.21
CA TRP A 75 11.86 -6.77 -0.61
C TRP A 75 11.28 -6.62 0.80
N PHE A 76 10.01 -6.99 0.98
CA PHE A 76 9.35 -6.96 2.29
C PHE A 76 9.94 -7.99 3.24
N ASN A 77 10.09 -9.24 2.83
CA ASN A 77 10.64 -10.30 3.68
C ASN A 77 12.08 -10.02 4.13
N GLU A 78 12.88 -9.36 3.27
CA GLU A 78 14.27 -9.00 3.58
C GLU A 78 14.38 -7.77 4.49
N ARG A 79 13.44 -6.81 4.41
CA ARG A 79 13.57 -5.49 5.07
C ARG A 79 12.59 -5.26 6.22
N LEU A 80 11.37 -5.80 6.14
CA LEU A 80 10.36 -5.61 7.18
C LEU A 80 10.85 -6.03 8.57
N PRO A 81 11.53 -7.19 8.76
CA PRO A 81 11.98 -7.58 10.08
C PRO A 81 12.89 -6.55 10.74
N THR A 82 13.80 -5.93 9.98
CA THR A 82 14.64 -4.83 10.51
C THR A 82 13.78 -3.60 10.80
N ILE A 83 12.94 -3.18 9.84
CA ILE A 83 12.12 -1.97 9.96
C ILE A 83 11.18 -1.98 11.19
N ILE A 84 10.63 -3.14 11.56
CA ILE A 84 9.69 -3.26 12.69
C ILE A 84 10.37 -3.51 14.05
N LEU A 85 11.67 -3.86 14.04
CA LEU A 85 12.44 -4.14 15.25
C LEU A 85 13.38 -2.98 15.64
N ASP A 86 13.55 -2.01 14.75
CA ASP A 86 14.22 -0.73 15.02
C ASP A 86 13.40 0.12 16.01
#